data_AF-A0A962GCA1-F1
#
_entry.id   AF-A0A962GCA1-F1
#
_cell.length_a   1.000
_cell.length_b   1.000
_cell.length_c   1.000
_cell.angle_alpha   90.00
_cell.angle_beta   90.00
_cell.angle_gamma   90.00
#
_symmetry.space_group_name_H-M   'P 1'
#
loop_
_entity.id
_entity.type
_entity.pdbx_description
1 polymer ?
#
loop_
_entity_poly.entity_id
_entity_poly.type
_entity_poly.pdbx_seq_one_letter_code
_entity_poly.pdbx_strand_id
1 'polypeptide(L)'
;ASGTRYQVTLSVRRDWTIPDDSVASLQSSGLLADMSVGIKEGSSRTMLAPGAEIKGAETADVFAAVGELAGQVSTLTRDKITPLVTLLSQRVDSITGTLDSSAPEILGQAQSLLGKLNGASDALDDLLKPQNRAAVAGILGNVEGLSKELRETRKTLDETVGELADMARENRGDIRGAVTDLATVMASLSSRMDVITHHLESATRNLDEFSREIRRNPGQLIRSPEPDKLEEDAP
;
A
#
# COMPACT_ATOMS: atom_id res chain seq x y z
N ALA A 1 64.15 8.28 -64.72
CA ALA A 1 64.28 9.69 -65.13
C ALA A 1 65.60 9.87 -65.89
N SER A 2 65.56 10.42 -67.10
CA SER A 2 66.75 10.81 -67.87
C SER A 2 67.15 12.24 -67.50
N GLY A 3 67.82 12.39 -66.36
CA GLY A 3 68.36 13.66 -65.88
C GLY A 3 69.83 13.85 -66.27
N THR A 4 70.32 15.09 -66.22
CA THR A 4 71.74 15.43 -66.36
C THR A 4 72.56 14.69 -65.31
N ARG A 5 73.56 13.92 -65.74
CA ARG A 5 74.52 13.26 -64.84
C ARG A 5 75.82 14.05 -64.81
N TYR A 6 76.31 14.29 -63.59
CA TYR A 6 77.60 14.92 -63.36
C TYR A 6 78.60 13.84 -62.97
N GLN A 7 79.72 13.77 -63.69
CA GLN A 7 80.83 12.89 -63.37
C GLN A 7 81.88 13.68 -62.59
N VAL A 8 82.31 13.16 -61.44
CA VAL A 8 83.34 13.76 -60.60
C VAL A 8 84.57 12.87 -60.61
N THR A 9 85.71 13.43 -60.99
CA THR A 9 87.00 12.73 -60.93
C THR A 9 87.67 13.04 -59.60
N LEU A 10 87.88 12.01 -58.78
CA LEU A 10 88.47 12.13 -57.45
C LEU A 10 89.94 11.70 -57.49
N SER A 11 90.77 12.32 -56.65
CA SER A 11 92.14 11.86 -56.41
C SER A 11 92.21 11.23 -55.02
N VAL A 12 92.61 9.97 -54.98
CA VAL A 12 92.67 9.15 -53.76
C VAL A 12 94.15 8.91 -53.40
N ARG A 13 94.46 8.84 -52.09
CA ARG A 13 95.82 8.52 -51.64
C ARG A 13 96.15 7.06 -51.98
N ARG A 14 97.41 6.77 -52.33
CA ARG A 14 97.84 5.47 -52.88
C ARG A 14 97.69 4.29 -51.91
N ASP A 15 97.59 4.57 -50.63
CA ASP A 15 97.44 3.60 -49.53
C ASP A 15 96.00 3.11 -49.33
N TRP A 16 95.03 3.66 -50.07
CA TRP A 16 93.62 3.30 -49.92
C TRP A 16 93.18 2.27 -50.97
N THR A 17 92.73 1.10 -50.52
CA THR A 17 92.17 0.03 -51.36
C THR A 17 90.66 0.15 -51.46
N ILE A 18 90.12 0.19 -52.68
CA ILE A 18 88.67 0.28 -52.93
C ILE A 18 88.23 -0.96 -53.74
N PRO A 19 87.43 -1.86 -53.15
CA PRO A 19 86.80 -2.98 -53.86
C PRO A 19 85.92 -2.52 -55.02
N ASP A 20 85.79 -3.33 -56.07
CA ASP A 20 85.01 -3.01 -57.28
C ASP A 20 83.49 -2.93 -57.07
N ASP A 21 82.98 -3.51 -55.99
CA ASP A 21 81.58 -3.42 -55.58
C ASP A 21 81.30 -2.28 -54.60
N SER A 22 82.29 -1.41 -54.34
CA SER A 22 82.11 -0.22 -53.51
C SER A 22 81.10 0.75 -54.13
N VAL A 23 80.37 1.45 -53.27
CA VAL A 23 79.34 2.40 -53.68
C VAL A 23 79.65 3.77 -53.10
N ALA A 24 79.70 4.78 -53.98
CA ALA A 24 79.86 6.17 -53.60
C ALA A 24 78.49 6.81 -53.39
N SER A 25 78.33 7.59 -52.33
CA SER A 25 77.15 8.42 -52.12
C SER A 25 77.54 9.79 -51.60
N LEU A 26 76.69 10.79 -51.87
CA LEU A 26 76.89 12.12 -51.31
C LEU A 26 76.44 12.09 -49.85
N GLN A 27 77.36 12.26 -48.92
CA GLN A 27 77.09 12.28 -47.50
C GLN A 27 77.41 13.66 -46.95
N SER A 28 76.53 14.19 -46.11
CA SER A 28 76.84 15.32 -45.26
C SER A 28 77.02 14.84 -43.82
N SER A 29 78.02 15.37 -43.13
CA SER A 29 78.32 15.04 -41.74
C SER A 29 77.36 15.71 -40.73
N GLY A 30 76.41 16.52 -41.21
CA GLY A 30 75.40 17.20 -40.40
C GLY A 30 74.45 18.04 -41.26
N LEU A 31 73.35 18.55 -40.71
CA LEU A 31 72.29 19.24 -41.49
C LEU A 31 72.78 20.47 -42.29
N LEU A 32 73.87 21.11 -41.85
CA LEU A 32 74.46 22.30 -42.48
C LEU A 32 75.95 22.10 -42.84
N ALA A 33 76.45 20.85 -42.82
CA ALA A 33 77.85 20.58 -43.11
C ALA A 33 78.09 20.45 -44.63
N ASP A 34 79.33 20.70 -45.05
CA ASP A 34 79.77 20.54 -46.43
C ASP A 34 79.45 19.14 -46.96
N MET A 35 79.04 19.07 -48.22
CA MET A 35 78.77 17.79 -48.89
C MET A 35 80.09 17.11 -49.23
N SER A 36 80.22 15.85 -48.82
CA SER A 36 81.37 15.00 -49.10
C SER A 36 80.96 13.76 -49.88
N VAL A 37 81.89 13.18 -50.65
CA VAL A 37 81.66 11.88 -51.28
C VAL A 37 82.09 10.81 -50.29
N GLY A 38 81.12 10.13 -49.69
CA GLY A 38 81.35 8.96 -48.86
C GLY A 38 81.44 7.72 -49.73
N ILE A 39 82.50 6.92 -49.56
CA ILE A 39 82.66 5.65 -50.27
C ILE A 39 82.44 4.54 -49.25
N LYS A 40 81.37 3.77 -49.43
CA LYS A 40 81.13 2.58 -48.63
C LYS A 40 81.86 1.40 -49.28
N GLU A 41 82.79 0.82 -48.52
CA GLU A 41 83.54 -0.36 -48.92
C GLU A 41 82.59 -1.53 -49.19
N GLY A 42 82.77 -2.17 -50.33
CA GLY A 42 82.09 -3.41 -50.68
C GLY A 42 82.78 -4.65 -50.11
N SER A 43 82.33 -5.84 -50.48
CA SER A 43 82.86 -7.12 -49.99
C SER A 43 83.69 -7.88 -51.03
N SER A 44 83.94 -7.28 -52.19
CA SER A 44 84.72 -7.92 -53.26
C SER A 44 86.20 -8.03 -52.93
N ARG A 45 86.83 -9.11 -53.41
CA ARG A 45 88.28 -9.32 -53.31
C ARG A 45 89.07 -8.65 -54.45
N THR A 46 88.36 -8.12 -55.45
CA THR A 46 88.96 -7.47 -56.61
C THR A 46 89.01 -5.96 -56.37
N MET A 47 90.18 -5.36 -56.57
CA MET A 47 90.40 -3.93 -56.35
C MET A 47 90.23 -3.14 -57.64
N LEU A 48 89.66 -1.94 -57.54
CA LEU A 48 89.56 -1.03 -58.68
C LEU A 48 90.95 -0.52 -59.12
N ALA A 49 91.19 -0.56 -60.43
CA ALA A 49 92.38 0.04 -61.01
C ALA A 49 92.24 1.58 -61.08
N PRO A 50 93.36 2.33 -61.05
CA PRO A 50 93.32 3.78 -61.25
C PRO A 50 92.59 4.15 -62.55
N GLY A 51 91.62 5.07 -62.46
CA GLY A 51 90.78 5.49 -63.58
C GLY A 51 89.47 4.70 -63.76
N ALA A 52 89.23 3.66 -62.96
CA ALA A 52 87.96 2.95 -62.95
C ALA A 52 86.83 3.78 -62.30
N GLU A 53 85.58 3.46 -62.66
CA GLU A 53 84.37 4.15 -62.17
C GLU A 53 83.77 3.44 -60.95
N ILE A 54 83.31 4.23 -59.96
CA ILE A 54 82.60 3.74 -58.77
C ILE A 54 81.10 4.01 -58.95
N LYS A 55 80.25 3.01 -58.63
CA LYS A 55 78.80 3.18 -58.72
C LYS A 55 78.31 4.21 -57.70
N GLY A 56 77.54 5.19 -58.17
CA GLY A 56 76.84 6.14 -57.32
C GLY A 56 75.55 5.57 -56.74
N ALA A 57 75.23 5.86 -55.48
CA ALA A 57 73.92 5.66 -54.88
C ALA A 57 73.30 7.00 -54.45
N GLU A 58 71.99 7.10 -54.63
CA GLU A 58 71.20 8.23 -54.14
C GLU A 58 71.10 8.18 -52.60
N THR A 59 71.37 9.31 -51.96
CA THR A 59 71.28 9.43 -50.49
C THR A 59 69.84 9.75 -50.10
N ALA A 60 69.37 9.16 -49.00
CA ALA A 60 68.09 9.53 -48.40
C ALA A 60 68.13 11.00 -47.95
N ASP A 61 67.21 11.81 -48.47
CA ASP A 61 67.15 13.25 -48.18
C ASP A 61 66.64 13.48 -46.74
N VAL A 62 67.56 13.87 -45.85
CA VAL A 62 67.26 14.17 -44.45
C VAL A 62 66.26 15.33 -44.34
N PHE A 63 66.23 16.26 -45.31
CA PHE A 63 65.23 17.34 -45.34
C PHE A 63 63.82 16.82 -45.63
N ALA A 64 63.69 15.79 -46.47
CA ALA A 64 62.40 15.14 -46.71
C ALA A 64 61.86 14.46 -45.44
N ALA A 65 62.73 13.79 -44.68
CA ALA A 65 62.35 13.15 -43.42
C ALA A 65 61.92 14.16 -42.34
N VAL A 66 62.60 15.32 -42.25
CA VAL A 66 62.20 16.41 -41.33
C VAL A 66 60.86 17.02 -41.74
N GLY A 67 60.63 17.19 -43.05
CA GLY A 67 59.34 17.65 -43.59
C GLY A 67 58.20 16.69 -43.24
N GLU A 68 58.42 15.39 -43.33
CA GLU A 68 57.45 14.37 -42.96
C GLU A 68 57.12 14.41 -41.46
N LEU A 69 58.14 14.49 -40.59
CA LEU A 69 57.94 14.61 -39.14
C LEU A 69 57.18 15.89 -38.78
N ALA A 70 57.50 17.03 -39.39
CA ALA A 70 56.77 18.27 -39.18
C ALA A 70 55.29 18.15 -39.61
N GLY A 71 55.03 17.45 -40.72
CA GLY A 71 53.67 17.10 -41.16
C GLY A 71 52.92 16.26 -40.14
N GLN A 72 53.54 15.18 -39.63
CA GLN A 72 52.94 14.30 -38.63
C GLN A 72 52.62 15.02 -37.31
N VAL A 73 53.50 15.91 -36.85
CA VAL A 73 53.25 16.74 -35.65
C VAL A 73 52.10 17.72 -35.88
N SER A 74 52.02 18.32 -37.07
CA SER A 74 50.91 19.20 -37.45
C SER A 74 49.57 18.46 -37.44
N THR A 75 49.53 17.26 -38.04
CA THR A 75 48.38 16.35 -38.02
C THR A 75 48.00 15.94 -36.60
N LEU A 76 48.96 15.53 -35.76
CA LEU A 76 48.69 15.15 -34.38
C LEU A 76 48.05 16.32 -33.60
N THR A 77 48.59 17.52 -33.77
CA THR A 77 48.08 18.71 -33.08
C THR A 77 46.69 19.08 -33.57
N ARG A 78 46.51 19.20 -34.89
CA ARG A 78 45.27 19.70 -35.50
C ARG A 78 44.14 18.68 -35.48
N ASP A 79 44.45 17.42 -35.74
CA ASP A 79 43.42 16.41 -36.00
C ASP A 79 43.13 15.55 -34.76
N LYS A 80 44.04 15.52 -33.77
CA LYS A 80 43.86 14.70 -32.56
C LYS A 80 43.80 15.54 -31.29
N ILE A 81 44.71 16.49 -31.09
CA ILE A 81 44.79 17.25 -29.83
C ILE A 81 43.72 18.36 -29.77
N THR A 82 43.60 19.20 -30.80
CA THR A 82 42.61 20.29 -30.83
C THR A 82 41.18 19.79 -30.58
N PRO A 83 40.69 18.73 -31.25
CA PRO A 83 39.33 18.23 -31.02
C PRO A 83 39.11 17.70 -29.60
N LEU A 84 40.11 17.07 -29.00
CA LEU A 84 40.03 16.57 -27.63
C LEU A 84 39.91 17.70 -26.61
N VAL A 85 40.68 18.78 -26.80
CA VAL A 85 40.60 19.96 -25.92
C VAL A 85 39.24 20.65 -26.08
N THR A 86 38.72 20.78 -27.31
CA THR A 86 37.38 21.34 -27.54
C THR A 86 36.30 20.47 -26.90
N LEU A 87 36.36 19.15 -27.06
CA LEU A 87 35.41 18.22 -26.46
C LEU A 87 35.46 18.28 -24.92
N LEU A 88 36.67 18.37 -24.35
CA LEU A 88 36.85 18.51 -22.91
C LEU A 88 36.26 19.82 -22.40
N SER A 89 36.51 20.95 -23.08
CA SER A 89 35.90 22.25 -22.74
C SER A 89 34.38 22.17 -22.77
N GLN A 90 33.81 21.66 -23.86
CA GLN A 90 32.35 21.50 -23.99
C GLN A 90 31.76 20.61 -22.89
N ARG A 91 32.47 19.54 -22.52
CA ARG A 91 32.02 18.64 -21.46
C ARG A 91 32.11 19.30 -20.09
N VAL A 92 33.16 20.07 -19.82
CA VAL A 92 33.30 20.84 -18.58
C VAL A 92 32.22 21.92 -18.49
N ASP A 93 31.97 22.66 -19.56
CA ASP A 93 30.92 23.70 -19.61
C ASP A 93 29.52 23.10 -19.41
N SER A 94 29.26 21.91 -19.98
CA SER A 94 28.02 21.17 -19.77
C SER A 94 27.86 20.73 -18.31
N ILE A 95 28.91 20.18 -17.69
CA ILE A 95 28.86 19.75 -16.28
C ILE A 95 28.63 20.96 -15.38
N THR A 96 29.38 22.04 -15.58
CA THR A 96 29.25 23.28 -14.82
C THR A 96 27.85 23.87 -14.99
N GLY A 97 27.32 23.93 -16.22
CA GLY A 97 25.95 24.43 -16.46
C GLY A 97 24.87 23.57 -15.80
N THR A 98 25.01 22.24 -15.81
CA THR A 98 24.08 21.35 -15.08
C THR A 98 24.19 21.52 -13.58
N LEU A 99 25.40 21.68 -13.04
CA LEU A 99 25.61 21.88 -11.62
C LEU A 99 25.09 23.25 -11.15
N ASP A 100 25.32 24.30 -11.92
CA ASP A 100 24.79 25.65 -11.67
C ASP A 100 23.26 25.68 -11.70
N SER A 101 22.63 24.85 -12.53
CA SER A 101 21.17 24.74 -12.61
C SER A 101 20.59 23.86 -11.50
N SER A 102 21.21 22.73 -11.20
CA SER A 102 20.69 21.74 -10.25
C SER A 102 21.02 22.06 -8.78
N ALA A 103 22.13 22.74 -8.48
CA ALA A 103 22.49 23.06 -7.10
C ALA A 103 21.48 23.99 -6.41
N PRO A 104 20.99 25.08 -7.04
CA PRO A 104 19.94 25.91 -6.47
C PRO A 104 18.63 25.16 -6.29
N GLU A 105 18.28 24.27 -7.24
CA GLU A 105 17.06 23.48 -7.18
C GLU A 105 17.09 22.49 -6.00
N ILE A 106 18.20 21.77 -5.82
CA ILE A 106 18.40 20.85 -4.68
C ILE A 106 18.33 21.61 -3.36
N LEU A 107 18.94 22.80 -3.26
CA LEU A 107 18.86 23.64 -2.05
C LEU A 107 17.42 24.10 -1.79
N GLY A 108 16.67 24.48 -2.83
CA GLY A 108 15.27 24.86 -2.73
C GLY A 108 14.37 23.68 -2.29
N GLN A 109 14.58 22.50 -2.87
CA GLN A 109 13.88 21.27 -2.49
C GLN A 109 14.19 20.87 -1.05
N ALA A 110 15.45 20.98 -0.61
CA ALA A 110 15.85 20.72 0.77
C ALA A 110 15.18 21.70 1.75
N GLN A 111 15.14 23.00 1.44
CA GLN A 111 14.43 23.98 2.25
C GLN A 111 12.92 23.69 2.30
N SER A 112 12.31 23.30 1.18
CA SER A 112 10.89 22.91 1.13
C SER A 112 10.62 21.69 2.01
N LEU A 113 11.48 20.67 1.95
CA LEU A 113 11.36 19.48 2.78
C LEU A 113 11.50 19.82 4.26
N LEU A 114 12.47 20.65 4.65
CA LEU A 114 12.63 21.13 6.02
C LEU A 114 11.39 21.89 6.50
N GLY A 115 10.80 22.75 5.65
CA GLY A 115 9.55 23.44 5.95
C GLY A 115 8.39 22.47 6.20
N LYS A 116 8.25 21.44 5.35
CA LYS A 116 7.24 20.38 5.53
C LYS A 116 7.46 19.58 6.81
N LEU A 117 8.71 19.23 7.12
CA LEU A 117 9.07 18.50 8.33
C LEU A 117 8.79 19.32 9.60
N ASN A 118 9.08 20.61 9.58
CA ASN A 118 8.74 21.52 10.68
C ASN A 118 7.22 21.60 10.85
N GLY A 119 6.46 21.80 9.77
CA GLY A 119 4.99 21.83 9.86
C GLY A 119 4.38 20.51 10.35
N ALA A 120 4.95 19.37 9.95
CA ALA A 120 4.54 18.06 10.48
C ALA A 120 4.88 17.92 11.97
N SER A 121 6.03 18.45 12.40
CA SER A 121 6.43 18.47 13.81
C SER A 121 5.51 19.35 14.64
N ASP A 122 5.11 20.52 14.13
CA ASP A 122 4.16 21.42 14.79
C ASP A 122 2.77 20.79 14.93
N ALA A 123 2.30 20.09 13.89
CA ALA A 123 1.04 19.35 13.94
C ALA A 123 1.11 18.20 14.97
N LEU A 124 2.25 17.50 15.05
CA LEU A 124 2.47 16.47 16.04
C LEU A 124 2.53 17.05 17.46
N ASP A 125 3.21 18.18 17.65
CA ASP A 125 3.23 18.89 18.93
C ASP A 125 1.81 19.29 19.36
N ASP A 126 1.01 19.83 18.43
CA ASP A 126 -0.38 20.18 18.67
C ASP A 126 -1.21 18.97 19.13
N LEU A 127 -1.10 17.82 18.45
CA LEU A 127 -1.77 16.58 18.88
C LEU A 127 -1.29 16.08 20.25
N LEU A 128 -0.03 16.30 20.58
CA LEU A 128 0.55 15.89 21.86
C LEU A 128 0.32 16.89 22.99
N LYS A 129 -0.26 18.07 22.70
CA LYS A 129 -0.59 19.06 23.72
C LYS A 129 -1.43 18.45 24.85
N PRO A 130 -1.23 18.91 26.11
CA PRO A 130 -1.97 18.42 27.26
C PRO A 130 -3.50 18.49 27.08
N GLN A 131 -4.00 19.49 26.36
CA GLN A 131 -5.43 19.67 26.08
C GLN A 131 -5.98 18.51 25.23
N ASN A 132 -5.28 18.11 24.17
CA ASN A 132 -5.70 16.99 23.32
C ASN A 132 -5.63 15.66 24.08
N ARG A 133 -4.58 15.45 24.89
CA ARG A 133 -4.50 14.28 25.78
C ARG A 133 -5.64 14.25 26.79
N ALA A 134 -6.00 15.39 27.38
CA ALA A 134 -7.12 15.51 28.30
C ALA A 134 -8.47 15.26 27.62
N ALA A 135 -8.65 15.76 26.39
CA ALA A 135 -9.86 15.49 25.60
C ALA A 135 -10.01 14.00 25.30
N VAL A 136 -8.92 13.32 24.87
CA VAL A 136 -8.92 11.87 24.64
C VAL A 136 -9.21 11.11 25.94
N ALA A 137 -8.58 11.50 27.06
CA ALA A 137 -8.86 10.90 28.36
C ALA A 137 -10.33 11.09 28.78
N GLY A 138 -10.91 12.26 28.52
CA GLY A 138 -12.33 12.54 28.76
C GLY A 138 -13.26 11.68 27.92
N ILE A 139 -12.95 11.49 26.63
CA ILE A 139 -13.70 10.58 25.75
C ILE A 139 -13.66 9.15 26.29
N LEU A 140 -12.47 8.66 26.68
CA LEU A 140 -12.31 7.33 27.25
C LEU A 140 -13.11 7.17 28.56
N GLY A 141 -13.08 8.18 29.43
CA GLY A 141 -13.89 8.20 30.65
C GLY A 141 -15.40 8.17 30.36
N ASN A 142 -15.87 8.91 29.36
CA ASN A 142 -17.27 8.89 28.95
C ASN A 142 -17.69 7.53 28.39
N VAL A 143 -16.83 6.86 27.61
CA VAL A 143 -17.11 5.51 27.10
C VAL A 143 -17.19 4.49 28.24
N GLU A 144 -16.31 4.61 29.25
CA GLU A 144 -16.38 3.78 30.45
C GLU A 144 -17.68 4.03 31.24
N GLY A 145 -18.07 5.30 31.40
CA GLY A 145 -19.33 5.72 32.03
C GLY A 145 -20.55 5.16 31.32
N LEU A 146 -20.64 5.33 30.00
CA LEU A 146 -21.70 4.77 29.17
C LEU A 146 -21.77 3.24 29.29
N SER A 147 -20.62 2.56 29.31
CA SER A 147 -20.55 1.11 29.50
C SER A 147 -21.06 0.66 30.88
N LYS A 148 -20.98 1.51 31.90
CA LYS A 148 -21.54 1.27 33.22
C LYS A 148 -23.05 1.50 33.24
N GLU A 149 -23.51 2.61 32.67
CA GLU A 149 -24.93 2.94 32.54
C GLU A 149 -25.69 1.87 31.73
N LEU A 150 -25.10 1.34 30.65
CA LEU A 150 -25.68 0.24 29.88
C LEU A 150 -25.80 -1.05 30.70
N ARG A 151 -24.83 -1.35 31.57
CA ARG A 151 -24.90 -2.51 32.48
C ARG A 151 -26.00 -2.35 33.52
N GLU A 152 -26.15 -1.14 34.05
CA GLU A 152 -27.21 -0.81 35.01
C GLU A 152 -28.59 -0.87 34.35
N THR A 153 -28.73 -0.29 33.16
CA THR A 153 -29.95 -0.39 32.33
C THR A 153 -30.33 -1.84 32.07
N ARG A 154 -29.35 -2.69 31.73
CA ARG A 154 -29.59 -4.13 31.53
C ARG A 154 -30.10 -4.79 32.81
N LYS A 155 -29.52 -4.47 33.97
CA LYS A 155 -29.97 -5.01 35.26
C LYS A 155 -31.42 -4.63 35.55
N THR A 156 -31.78 -3.36 35.38
CA THR A 156 -33.17 -2.89 35.53
C THR A 156 -34.10 -3.57 34.54
N LEU A 157 -33.66 -3.80 33.30
CA LEU A 157 -34.44 -4.53 32.30
C LEU A 157 -34.66 -5.99 32.74
N ASP A 158 -33.63 -6.67 33.24
CA ASP A 158 -33.75 -8.04 33.75
C ASP A 158 -34.73 -8.11 34.94
N GLU A 159 -34.69 -7.13 35.85
CA GLU A 159 -35.64 -7.01 36.98
C GLU A 159 -37.08 -6.79 36.52
N THR A 160 -37.32 -5.82 35.64
CA THR A 160 -38.67 -5.53 35.10
C THR A 160 -39.25 -6.71 34.32
N VAL A 161 -38.44 -7.45 33.56
CA VAL A 161 -38.86 -8.68 32.90
C VAL A 161 -39.22 -9.76 33.93
N GLY A 162 -38.48 -9.85 35.03
CA GLY A 162 -38.81 -10.72 36.17
C GLY A 162 -40.16 -10.39 36.79
N GLU A 163 -40.38 -9.11 37.13
CA GLU A 163 -41.65 -8.63 37.70
C GLU A 163 -42.83 -8.88 36.76
N LEU A 164 -42.66 -8.64 35.46
CA LEU A 164 -43.68 -8.94 34.45
C LEU A 164 -43.98 -10.45 34.38
N ALA A 165 -42.97 -11.29 34.46
CA ALA A 165 -43.15 -12.75 34.49
C ALA A 165 -43.90 -13.21 35.75
N ASP A 166 -43.63 -12.60 36.90
CA ASP A 166 -44.29 -12.92 38.16
C ASP A 166 -45.74 -12.42 38.18
N MET A 167 -46.02 -11.19 37.74
CA MET A 167 -47.40 -10.71 37.55
C MET A 167 -48.19 -11.60 36.58
N ALA A 168 -47.57 -12.07 35.50
CA ALA A 168 -48.23 -12.99 34.56
C ALA A 168 -48.53 -14.36 35.18
N ARG A 169 -47.67 -14.85 36.09
CA ARG A 169 -47.92 -16.09 36.86
C ARG A 169 -49.04 -15.91 37.87
N GLU A 170 -49.04 -14.81 38.62
CA GLU A 170 -50.05 -14.48 39.61
C GLU A 170 -51.44 -14.32 38.95
N ASN A 171 -51.54 -13.49 37.90
CA ASN A 171 -52.77 -13.35 37.12
C ASN A 171 -53.26 -14.68 36.56
N ARG A 172 -52.36 -15.55 36.07
CA ARG A 172 -52.75 -16.89 35.61
C ARG A 172 -53.30 -17.74 36.75
N GLY A 173 -52.77 -17.61 37.97
CA GLY A 173 -53.29 -18.23 39.18
C GLY A 173 -54.68 -17.73 39.52
N ASP A 174 -54.85 -16.42 39.60
CA ASP A 174 -56.12 -15.77 39.95
C ASP A 174 -57.22 -16.06 38.92
N ILE A 175 -56.90 -15.99 37.62
CA ILE A 175 -57.83 -16.34 36.55
C ILE A 175 -58.26 -17.82 36.67
N ARG A 176 -57.33 -18.73 36.97
CA ARG A 176 -57.69 -20.15 37.19
C ARG A 176 -58.57 -20.32 38.42
N GLY A 177 -58.28 -19.60 39.51
CA GLY A 177 -59.10 -19.58 40.71
C GLY A 177 -60.53 -19.11 40.40
N ALA A 178 -60.67 -17.95 39.77
CA ALA A 178 -61.96 -17.39 39.37
C ALA A 178 -62.74 -18.31 38.42
N VAL A 179 -62.07 -18.97 37.47
CA VAL A 179 -62.70 -19.98 36.59
C VAL A 179 -63.19 -21.19 37.38
N THR A 180 -62.45 -21.63 38.39
CA THR A 180 -62.82 -22.76 39.26
C THR A 180 -64.00 -22.41 40.17
N ASP A 181 -64.01 -21.21 40.73
CA ASP A 181 -65.12 -20.69 41.54
C ASP A 181 -66.38 -20.54 40.68
N LEU A 182 -66.25 -20.00 39.48
CA LEU A 182 -67.35 -19.90 38.51
C LEU A 182 -67.91 -21.29 38.19
N ALA A 183 -67.05 -22.28 37.94
CA ALA A 183 -67.48 -23.66 37.69
C ALA A 183 -68.24 -24.24 38.89
N THR A 184 -67.81 -23.95 40.12
CA THR A 184 -68.46 -24.39 41.35
C THR A 184 -69.84 -23.74 41.54
N VAL A 185 -69.95 -22.42 41.31
CA VAL A 185 -71.22 -21.70 41.37
C VAL A 185 -72.19 -22.21 40.30
N MET A 186 -71.70 -22.46 39.08
CA MET A 186 -72.51 -23.03 38.00
C MET A 186 -73.00 -24.45 38.33
N ALA A 187 -72.16 -25.29 38.95
CA ALA A 187 -72.58 -26.62 39.41
C ALA A 187 -73.67 -26.55 40.49
N SER A 188 -73.54 -25.63 41.45
CA SER A 188 -74.57 -25.39 42.49
C SER A 188 -75.87 -24.85 41.89
N LEU A 189 -75.77 -23.93 40.93
CA LEU A 189 -76.93 -23.41 40.20
C LEU A 189 -77.64 -24.52 39.42
N SER A 190 -76.90 -25.39 38.73
CA SER A 190 -77.44 -26.55 38.03
C SER A 190 -78.19 -27.48 38.99
N SER A 191 -77.58 -27.83 40.12
CA SER A 191 -78.23 -28.70 41.12
C SER A 191 -79.52 -28.09 41.69
N ARG A 192 -79.52 -26.78 41.94
CA ARG A 192 -80.74 -26.07 42.38
C ARG A 192 -81.80 -26.04 41.29
N MET A 193 -81.42 -25.86 40.03
CA MET A 193 -82.36 -25.90 38.91
C MET A 193 -82.99 -27.29 38.78
N ASP A 194 -82.22 -28.37 38.92
CA ASP A 194 -82.77 -29.74 38.93
C ASP A 194 -83.80 -29.94 40.04
N VAL A 195 -83.51 -29.45 41.26
CA VAL A 195 -84.44 -29.51 42.41
C VAL A 195 -85.69 -28.66 42.18
N ILE A 196 -85.54 -27.44 41.63
CA ILE A 196 -86.67 -26.57 41.29
C ILE A 196 -87.54 -27.23 40.22
N THR A 197 -86.95 -27.81 39.18
CA THR A 197 -87.70 -28.54 38.15
C THR A 197 -88.47 -29.71 38.74
N HIS A 198 -87.87 -30.48 39.65
CA HIS A 198 -88.56 -31.57 40.33
C HIS A 198 -89.72 -31.09 41.22
N HIS A 199 -89.53 -30.00 41.98
CA HIS A 199 -90.60 -29.38 42.76
C HIS A 199 -91.70 -28.81 41.89
N LEU A 200 -91.38 -28.20 40.75
CA LEU A 200 -92.36 -27.70 39.79
C LEU A 200 -93.16 -28.84 39.17
N GLU A 201 -92.52 -29.97 38.82
CA GLU A 201 -93.20 -31.18 38.34
C GLU A 201 -94.14 -31.77 39.40
N SER A 202 -93.67 -31.83 40.66
CA SER A 202 -94.48 -32.29 41.79
C SER A 202 -95.66 -31.35 42.07
N ALA A 203 -95.43 -30.03 42.05
CA ALA A 203 -96.48 -29.02 42.24
C ALA A 203 -97.52 -29.02 41.10
N THR A 204 -97.07 -29.16 39.85
CA THR A 204 -97.99 -29.29 38.70
C THR A 204 -98.80 -30.57 38.78
N ARG A 205 -98.20 -31.69 39.21
CA ARG A 205 -98.94 -32.94 39.45
C ARG A 205 -99.96 -32.82 40.58
N ASN A 206 -99.59 -32.19 41.69
CA ASN A 206 -100.51 -31.88 42.80
C ASN A 206 -101.64 -30.95 42.36
N LEU A 207 -101.36 -29.93 41.54
CA LEU A 207 -102.38 -29.04 40.99
C LEU A 207 -103.33 -29.78 40.01
N ASP A 208 -102.83 -30.71 39.21
CA ASP A 208 -103.66 -31.54 38.31
C ASP A 208 -104.60 -32.45 39.12
N GLU A 209 -104.09 -33.10 40.17
CA GLU A 209 -104.92 -33.90 41.08
C GLU A 209 -105.92 -33.03 41.86
N PHE A 210 -105.51 -31.89 42.40
CA PHE A 210 -106.41 -30.94 43.05
C PHE A 210 -107.50 -30.43 42.10
N SER A 211 -107.16 -30.11 40.85
CA SER A 211 -108.13 -29.71 39.83
C SER A 211 -109.12 -30.83 39.52
N ARG A 212 -108.65 -32.08 39.44
CA ARG A 212 -109.51 -33.26 39.30
C ARG A 212 -110.42 -33.46 40.51
N GLU A 213 -109.92 -33.25 41.73
CA GLU A 213 -110.67 -33.34 42.99
C GLU A 213 -111.80 -32.29 43.02
N ILE A 214 -111.51 -31.02 42.71
CA ILE A 214 -112.52 -29.95 42.58
C ILE A 214 -113.58 -30.33 41.55
N ARG A 215 -113.16 -30.89 40.41
CA ARG A 215 -114.08 -31.26 39.33
C ARG A 215 -114.97 -32.45 39.70
N ARG A 216 -114.45 -33.41 40.48
CA ARG A 216 -115.20 -34.57 40.97
C ARG A 216 -116.13 -34.21 42.13
N ASN A 217 -115.70 -33.31 43.04
CA ASN A 217 -116.39 -33.01 44.29
C ASN A 217 -116.38 -31.49 44.61
N PRO A 218 -117.15 -30.64 43.90
CA PRO A 218 -117.11 -29.19 44.08
C PRO A 218 -117.61 -28.69 45.46
N GLY A 219 -118.33 -29.53 46.22
CA GLY A 219 -118.96 -29.14 47.49
C GLY A 219 -118.04 -29.10 48.73
N GLN A 220 -116.81 -29.60 48.66
CA GLN A 220 -115.91 -29.65 49.84
C GLN A 220 -115.26 -28.31 50.19
N LEU A 221 -115.06 -27.39 49.23
CA LEU A 221 -114.40 -26.10 49.49
C LEU A 221 -115.23 -25.12 50.34
N ILE A 222 -116.54 -25.37 50.50
CA ILE A 222 -117.48 -24.51 51.25
C ILE A 222 -117.70 -25.04 52.68
N ARG A 223 -117.19 -26.22 53.02
CA ARG A 223 -117.24 -26.75 54.38
C ARG A 223 -115.83 -26.89 54.93
N SER A 224 -115.47 -26.00 55.86
CA SER A 224 -114.30 -26.24 56.71
C SER A 224 -114.44 -27.63 57.35
N PRO A 225 -113.36 -28.43 57.41
CA PRO A 225 -113.41 -29.68 58.17
C PRO A 225 -113.73 -29.36 59.63
N GLU A 226 -114.57 -30.17 60.26
CA GLU A 226 -114.77 -30.07 61.71
C GLU A 226 -113.41 -30.23 62.43
N PRO A 227 -113.17 -29.45 63.50
CA PRO A 227 -111.93 -29.54 64.25
C PRO A 227 -111.81 -30.95 64.82
N ASP A 228 -110.67 -31.60 64.55
CA ASP A 228 -110.35 -32.89 65.12
C ASP A 228 -110.30 -32.74 66.65
N LYS A 229 -111.04 -33.62 67.35
CA LYS A 229 -111.15 -33.55 68.80
C LYS A 229 -109.81 -33.93 69.39
N LEU A 230 -109.22 -33.01 70.16
CA LEU A 230 -108.08 -33.27 71.01
C LEU A 230 -108.45 -34.38 72.01
N GLU A 231 -107.85 -35.56 71.85
CA GLU A 231 -107.75 -36.54 72.93
C GLU A 231 -106.75 -36.01 73.95
N GLU A 232 -107.32 -35.43 75.00
CA GLU A 232 -106.69 -35.16 76.27
C GLU A 232 -106.68 -36.47 77.06
N ASP A 233 -105.49 -37.05 77.27
CA ASP A 233 -105.25 -37.98 78.38
C ASP A 233 -103.89 -37.59 79.01
N ALA A 234 -104.00 -36.85 80.11
CA ALA A 234 -102.99 -36.66 81.15
C ALA A 234 -102.99 -37.88 82.09
N PRO A 235 -102.08 -38.05 83.07
CA PRO A 235 -100.97 -37.21 83.54
C PRO A 235 -99.57 -37.86 83.50
#